data_AF-A0A3E1Q7X9-F1
#
_entry.id   AF-A0A3E1Q7X9-F1
#
_cell.length_a   1.000
_cell.length_b   1.000
_cell.length_c   1.000
_cell.angle_alpha   90.00
_cell.angle_beta   90.00
_cell.angle_gamma   90.00
#
_symmetry.space_group_name_H-M   'P 1'
#
loop_
_entity.id
_entity.type
_entity.pdbx_description
1 polymer ?
#
loop_
_entity_poly.entity_id
_entity_poly.type
_entity_poly.pdbx_seq_one_letter_code
_entity_poly.pdbx_strand_id
1 'polypeptide(L)'
;MSKENILLILWIIFGFTFVAAIDSILYFFIHLVYFALSEFGLSLTFLTYFIPTITLLSYFFTILFLFKKIKTNSNSEGIYLISFPKKTFILFVILALLLKPIASKLSGLYAEYYIPIQEVAASDYLGFYGLMHATFAVSRWGAIIIVAFIYLKKYQSLKLKSK
;
A
#
# COMPACT_ATOMS: atom_id res chain seq x y z
N MET A 1 25.23 15.94 16.47
CA MET A 1 24.20 14.88 16.56
C MET A 1 24.92 13.55 16.73
N SER A 2 24.50 12.67 17.67
CA SER A 2 25.17 11.37 17.84
C SER A 2 24.86 10.43 16.66
N LYS A 3 25.76 9.48 16.38
CA LYS A 3 25.57 8.46 15.33
C LYS A 3 24.27 7.67 15.53
N GLU A 4 23.92 7.38 16.77
CA GLU A 4 22.69 6.69 17.15
C GLU A 4 21.44 7.50 16.77
N ASN A 5 21.44 8.81 17.04
CA ASN A 5 20.33 9.69 16.67
C ASN A 5 20.13 9.74 15.14
N ILE A 6 21.22 9.77 14.38
CA ILE A 6 21.17 9.75 12.91
C ILE A 6 20.59 8.42 12.41
N LEU A 7 21.04 7.29 12.96
CA LEU A 7 20.55 5.98 12.59
C LEU A 7 19.07 5.80 12.91
N LEU A 8 18.64 6.28 14.07
CA LEU A 8 17.23 6.25 14.48
C LEU A 8 16.35 7.02 13.49
N ILE A 9 16.77 8.21 13.08
CA ILE A 9 16.07 9.00 12.05
C ILE A 9 16.00 8.25 10.73
N LEU A 10 17.12 7.66 10.27
CA LEU A 10 17.15 6.88 9.03
C LEU A 10 16.18 5.70 9.07
N TRP A 11 16.07 5.01 10.21
CA TRP A 11 15.13 3.90 10.37
C TRP A 11 13.66 4.34 10.38
N ILE A 12 13.36 5.51 10.95
CA ILE A 12 12.03 6.11 10.86
C ILE A 12 11.68 6.41 9.40
N ILE A 13 12.58 7.09 8.68
CA ILE A 13 12.40 7.41 7.26
C ILE A 13 12.22 6.13 6.45
N PHE A 14 13.04 5.11 6.70
CA PHE A 14 12.91 3.80 6.05
C PHE A 14 11.54 3.17 6.27
N GLY A 15 10.99 3.25 7.50
CA GLY A 15 9.63 2.77 7.80
C GLY A 15 8.56 3.47 6.95
N PHE A 16 8.63 4.79 6.83
CA PHE A 16 7.71 5.56 5.98
C PHE A 16 7.86 5.19 4.50
N THR A 17 9.09 5.11 4.00
CA THR A 17 9.37 4.73 2.61
C THR A 17 8.89 3.31 2.31
N PHE A 18 9.06 2.38 3.25
CA PHE A 18 8.57 1.01 3.12
C PHE A 18 7.05 0.96 2.97
N VAL A 19 6.31 1.67 3.83
CA VAL A 19 4.85 1.75 3.74
C VAL A 19 4.43 2.39 2.41
N ALA A 20 5.09 3.47 1.99
CA ALA A 20 4.81 4.12 0.72
C ALA A 20 5.09 3.22 -0.49
N ALA A 21 6.16 2.43 -0.46
CA ALA A 21 6.49 1.50 -1.54
C ALA A 21 5.43 0.39 -1.66
N ILE A 22 4.99 -0.19 -0.55
CA ILE A 22 3.93 -1.20 -0.54
C ILE A 22 2.62 -0.61 -1.07
N ASP A 23 2.24 0.57 -0.59
CA ASP A 23 1.05 1.31 -1.06
C ASP A 23 1.10 1.52 -2.58
N SER A 24 2.24 1.96 -3.12
CA SER A 24 2.44 2.14 -4.55
C SER A 24 2.40 0.83 -5.35
N ILE A 25 2.91 -0.27 -4.82
CA ILE A 25 2.82 -1.61 -5.44
C ILE A 25 1.37 -2.07 -5.51
N LEU A 26 0.65 -2.00 -4.39
CA LEU A 26 -0.77 -2.41 -4.34
C LEU A 26 -1.61 -1.54 -5.27
N TYR A 27 -1.38 -0.22 -5.27
CA TYR A 27 -2.06 0.70 -6.16
C TYR A 27 -1.86 0.32 -7.63
N PHE A 28 -0.62 0.10 -8.04
CA PHE A 28 -0.29 -0.31 -9.41
C PHE A 28 -0.89 -1.66 -9.78
N PHE A 29 -0.78 -2.65 -8.89
CA PHE A 29 -1.34 -3.99 -9.11
C PHE A 29 -2.86 -3.97 -9.32
N ILE A 30 -3.59 -3.23 -8.49
CA ILE A 30 -5.05 -3.12 -8.62
C ILE A 30 -5.45 -2.44 -9.95
N HIS A 31 -4.68 -1.44 -10.41
CA HIS A 31 -4.92 -0.84 -11.73
C HIS A 31 -4.69 -1.85 -12.86
N LEU A 32 -3.65 -2.69 -12.77
CA LEU A 32 -3.45 -3.77 -13.74
C LEU A 32 -4.60 -4.77 -13.74
N VAL A 33 -5.12 -5.14 -12.56
CA VAL A 33 -6.30 -6.01 -12.44
C VAL A 33 -7.51 -5.36 -13.09
N TYR A 34 -7.75 -4.06 -12.83
CA TYR A 34 -8.81 -3.30 -13.48
C TYR A 34 -8.68 -3.35 -15.01
N PHE A 35 -7.52 -3.01 -15.57
CA PHE A 35 -7.32 -3.03 -17.02
C PHE A 35 -7.56 -4.42 -17.60
N ALA A 36 -7.02 -5.48 -16.99
CA ALA A 36 -7.21 -6.84 -17.48
C ALA A 36 -8.70 -7.24 -17.50
N LEU A 37 -9.44 -6.99 -16.41
CA LEU A 37 -10.86 -7.31 -16.30
C LEU A 37 -11.73 -6.50 -17.26
N SER A 38 -11.33 -5.26 -17.49
CA SER A 38 -11.96 -4.35 -18.43
C SER A 38 -11.78 -4.82 -19.88
N GLU A 39 -10.59 -5.30 -20.25
CA GLU A 39 -10.32 -5.94 -21.56
C GLU A 39 -11.09 -7.26 -21.75
N PHE A 40 -11.39 -7.99 -20.68
CA PHE A 40 -12.29 -9.15 -20.74
C PHE A 40 -13.77 -8.76 -20.96
N GLY A 41 -14.08 -7.47 -21.11
CA GLY A 41 -15.43 -6.99 -21.39
C GLY A 41 -16.36 -7.03 -20.19
N LEU A 42 -15.84 -7.07 -18.96
CA LEU A 42 -16.67 -6.98 -17.77
C LEU A 42 -17.30 -5.60 -17.67
N SER A 43 -18.58 -5.56 -17.27
CA SER A 43 -19.33 -4.32 -17.18
C SER A 43 -18.79 -3.40 -16.09
N LEU A 44 -18.91 -2.08 -16.30
CA LEU A 44 -18.51 -1.08 -15.32
C LEU A 44 -19.20 -1.29 -13.96
N THR A 45 -20.47 -1.72 -13.96
CA THR A 45 -21.21 -2.05 -12.74
C THR A 45 -20.52 -3.15 -11.94
N PHE A 46 -20.05 -4.22 -12.59
CA PHE A 46 -19.31 -5.28 -11.93
C PHE A 46 -17.98 -4.75 -11.36
N LEU A 47 -17.21 -4.02 -12.16
CA LEU A 47 -15.92 -3.45 -11.77
C LEU A 47 -16.05 -2.49 -10.58
N THR A 48 -17.15 -1.73 -10.52
CA THR A 48 -17.44 -0.77 -9.44
C THR A 48 -17.53 -1.38 -8.07
N TYR A 49 -17.98 -2.63 -7.95
CA TYR A 49 -18.00 -3.33 -6.66
C TYR A 49 -16.78 -4.23 -6.47
N PHE A 50 -16.30 -4.84 -7.55
CA PHE A 50 -15.22 -5.82 -7.50
C PHE A 50 -13.87 -5.20 -7.19
N ILE A 51 -13.51 -4.10 -7.85
CA ILE A 51 -12.21 -3.44 -7.67
C ILE A 51 -12.04 -2.90 -6.24
N PRO A 52 -13.01 -2.18 -5.65
CA PRO A 52 -12.95 -1.80 -4.24
C PRO A 52 -12.80 -3.00 -3.29
N THR A 53 -13.55 -4.08 -3.54
CA THR A 53 -13.52 -5.28 -2.69
C THR A 53 -12.14 -5.93 -2.71
N ILE A 54 -11.57 -6.15 -3.89
CA ILE A 54 -10.21 -6.69 -4.02
C ILE A 54 -9.21 -5.74 -3.36
N THR A 55 -9.36 -4.43 -3.53
CA THR A 55 -8.46 -3.45 -2.91
C THR A 55 -8.42 -3.62 -1.39
N LEU A 56 -9.58 -3.63 -0.75
CA LEU A 56 -9.68 -3.84 0.71
C LEU A 56 -9.03 -5.16 1.14
N LEU A 57 -9.33 -6.25 0.42
CA LEU A 57 -8.75 -7.56 0.71
C LEU A 57 -7.23 -7.56 0.55
N SER A 58 -6.70 -6.98 -0.53
CA SER A 58 -5.26 -6.91 -0.78
C SER A 58 -4.52 -6.16 0.32
N TYR A 59 -5.05 -5.03 0.79
CA TYR A 59 -4.47 -4.31 1.94
C TYR A 59 -4.55 -5.14 3.23
N PHE A 60 -5.70 -5.76 3.50
CA PHE A 60 -5.89 -6.61 4.67
C PHE A 60 -4.91 -7.79 4.71
N PHE A 61 -4.80 -8.54 3.60
CA PHE A 61 -3.86 -9.66 3.48
C PHE A 61 -2.40 -9.21 3.57
N THR A 62 -2.07 -8.02 3.05
CA THR A 62 -0.73 -7.45 3.17
C THR A 62 -0.37 -7.19 4.62
N ILE A 63 -1.27 -6.60 5.41
CA ILE A 63 -1.06 -6.38 6.85
C ILE A 63 -0.86 -7.71 7.57
N LEU A 64 -1.71 -8.71 7.32
CA LEU A 64 -1.60 -10.04 7.93
C LEU A 64 -0.27 -10.70 7.60
N PHE A 65 0.16 -10.63 6.33
CA PHE A 65 1.42 -11.17 5.88
C PHE A 65 2.61 -10.51 6.58
N LEU A 66 2.63 -9.17 6.62
CA LEU A 66 3.68 -8.41 7.30
C LEU A 66 3.74 -8.77 8.79
N PHE A 67 2.59 -8.82 9.45
CA PHE A 67 2.52 -9.15 10.87
C PHE A 67 3.04 -10.56 11.17
N LYS A 68 2.63 -11.55 10.36
CA LYS A 68 3.13 -12.93 10.49
C LYS A 68 4.65 -12.98 10.35
N LYS A 69 5.20 -12.28 9.34
CA LYS A 69 6.66 -12.24 9.07
C LYS A 69 7.44 -11.58 10.20
N ILE A 70 6.91 -10.51 10.78
CA ILE A 70 7.52 -9.85 11.95
C ILE A 70 7.53 -10.80 13.15
N LYS A 71 6.43 -11.52 13.42
CA LYS A 71 6.33 -12.44 14.58
C LYS A 71 7.30 -13.61 14.49
N THR A 72 7.54 -14.15 13.29
CA THR A 72 8.49 -15.26 13.07
C THR A 72 9.95 -14.85 13.24
N ASN A 73 10.29 -13.58 13.01
CA ASN A 73 11.67 -13.11 13.02
C ASN A 73 12.04 -12.29 14.28
N SER A 74 11.11 -12.07 15.22
CA SER A 74 11.33 -11.18 16.38
C SER A 74 12.08 -11.80 17.56
N ASN A 75 12.78 -12.92 17.38
CA ASN A 75 13.65 -13.50 18.41
C ASN A 75 15.04 -12.84 18.47
N SER A 76 15.31 -11.82 17.65
CA SER A 76 16.55 -11.04 17.75
C SER A 76 16.48 -10.07 18.93
N GLU A 77 17.26 -10.35 19.96
CA GLU A 77 17.51 -9.44 21.06
C GLU A 77 18.16 -8.13 20.54
N GLY A 78 17.55 -7.00 20.90
CA GLY A 78 18.12 -5.66 20.69
C GLY A 78 17.83 -5.03 19.32
N ILE A 79 17.21 -3.85 19.36
CA ILE A 79 17.24 -2.87 18.24
C ILE A 79 18.66 -2.29 18.23
N TYR A 80 19.67 -3.10 17.92
CA TYR A 80 20.93 -2.49 17.55
C TYR A 80 20.78 -2.02 16.11
N LEU A 81 20.74 -0.70 15.96
CA LEU A 81 20.80 0.04 14.71
C LEU A 81 22.19 -0.16 14.05
N ILE A 82 22.68 -1.40 13.92
CA ILE A 82 24.08 -1.69 13.58
C ILE A 82 24.38 -1.28 12.15
N SER A 83 23.44 -1.55 11.23
CA SER A 83 23.61 -1.25 9.81
C SER A 83 22.28 -0.85 9.17
N PHE A 84 22.32 0.21 8.38
CA PHE A 84 21.16 0.69 7.62
C PHE A 84 21.09 -0.03 6.27
N PRO A 85 19.94 -0.61 5.87
CA PRO A 85 19.80 -1.38 4.64
C PRO A 85 19.70 -0.47 3.40
N LYS A 86 20.81 0.18 3.03
CA LYS A 86 20.88 1.20 1.95
C LYS A 86 20.27 0.73 0.63
N LYS A 87 20.61 -0.49 0.18
CA LYS A 87 20.13 -1.02 -1.11
C LYS A 87 18.61 -1.19 -1.12
N THR A 88 18.06 -1.76 -0.04
CA THR A 88 16.61 -1.94 0.13
C THR A 88 15.88 -0.61 0.22
N PHE A 89 16.46 0.36 0.95
CA PHE A 89 15.91 1.71 1.02
C PHE A 89 15.81 2.36 -0.36
N ILE A 90 16.90 2.35 -1.15
CA ILE A 90 16.91 2.92 -2.50
C ILE A 90 15.86 2.26 -3.38
N LEU A 91 15.75 0.93 -3.35
CA LEU A 91 14.72 0.20 -4.09
C LEU A 91 13.30 0.66 -3.69
N PHE A 92 13.01 0.78 -2.39
CA PHE A 92 11.70 1.25 -1.94
C PHE A 92 11.42 2.69 -2.33
N VAL A 93 12.42 3.59 -2.29
CA VAL A 93 12.25 4.96 -2.79
C VAL A 93 11.85 4.95 -4.28
N ILE A 94 12.57 4.18 -5.10
CA ILE A 94 12.29 4.08 -6.54
C ILE A 94 10.86 3.57 -6.78
N LEU A 95 10.46 2.48 -6.10
CA LEU A 95 9.12 1.92 -6.23
C LEU A 95 8.03 2.89 -5.77
N ALA A 96 8.24 3.56 -4.63
CA ALA A 96 7.28 4.52 -4.09
C ALA A 96 7.05 5.69 -5.04
N LEU A 97 8.12 6.20 -5.68
CA LEU A 97 8.07 7.36 -6.56
C LEU A 97 7.58 7.04 -7.97
N LEU A 98 7.93 5.89 -8.54
CA LEU A 98 7.64 5.60 -9.95
C LEU A 98 6.27 4.95 -10.17
N LEU A 99 5.88 3.99 -9.32
CA LEU A 99 4.72 3.14 -9.62
C LEU A 99 3.39 3.91 -9.64
N LYS A 100 3.21 4.91 -8.78
CA LYS A 100 1.97 5.71 -8.76
C LYS A 100 1.79 6.62 -9.98
N PRO A 101 2.80 7.42 -10.39
CA PRO A 101 2.73 8.17 -11.64
C PRO A 101 2.49 7.26 -12.85
N ILE A 102 3.17 6.10 -12.91
CA ILE A 102 2.99 5.13 -13.99
C ILE A 102 1.55 4.63 -14.02
N ALA A 103 1.01 4.14 -12.89
CA ALA A 103 -0.38 3.68 -12.80
C ALA A 103 -1.38 4.79 -13.19
N SER A 104 -1.14 6.02 -12.74
CA SER A 104 -2.01 7.15 -13.05
C SER A 104 -1.98 7.51 -14.54
N LYS A 105 -0.80 7.51 -15.16
CA LYS A 105 -0.65 7.75 -16.59
C LYS A 105 -1.30 6.64 -17.43
N LEU A 106 -1.08 5.38 -17.07
CA LEU A 106 -1.72 4.24 -17.72
C LEU A 106 -3.24 4.31 -17.57
N SER A 107 -3.75 4.69 -16.40
CA SER A 107 -5.18 4.85 -16.18
C SER A 107 -5.80 5.93 -17.05
N GLY A 108 -5.11 7.06 -17.25
CA GLY A 108 -5.57 8.12 -18.14
C GLY A 108 -5.65 7.66 -19.59
N LEU A 109 -4.57 7.03 -20.08
CA LEU A 109 -4.53 6.46 -21.44
C LEU A 109 -5.62 5.41 -21.65
N TYR A 110 -5.87 4.58 -20.63
CA TYR A 110 -6.91 3.55 -20.69
C TYR A 110 -8.32 4.16 -20.72
N ALA A 111 -8.57 5.23 -19.94
CA ALA A 111 -9.85 5.93 -19.95
C ALA A 111 -10.17 6.52 -21.34
N GLU A 112 -9.18 7.16 -21.97
CA GLU A 112 -9.30 7.72 -23.32
C GLU A 112 -9.66 6.66 -24.36
N TYR A 113 -9.12 5.44 -24.22
CA TYR A 113 -9.40 4.31 -25.10
C TYR A 113 -10.76 3.64 -24.82
N TYR A 114 -11.09 3.42 -23.55
CA TYR A 114 -12.19 2.57 -23.13
C TYR A 114 -13.56 3.26 -23.17
N ILE A 115 -13.65 4.55 -22.82
CA ILE A 115 -14.92 5.30 -22.80
C ILE A 115 -15.61 5.30 -24.17
N PRO A 116 -14.92 5.58 -25.29
CA PRO A 116 -15.54 5.53 -26.62
C PRO A 116 -16.01 4.13 -27.03
N ILE A 117 -15.32 3.07 -26.59
CA ILE A 117 -15.55 1.69 -27.03
C ILE A 117 -16.74 1.06 -26.32
N GLN A 118 -16.93 1.35 -25.03
CA GLN A 118 -18.04 0.78 -24.25
C GLN A 118 -19.27 1.69 -24.16
N GLU A 119 -19.29 2.83 -24.85
CA GLU A 119 -20.39 3.81 -24.81
C GLU A 119 -20.80 4.21 -23.39
N VAL A 120 -19.84 4.19 -22.46
CA VAL A 120 -20.08 4.49 -21.05
C VAL A 120 -20.19 6.00 -20.87
N ALA A 121 -21.21 6.44 -20.13
CA ALA A 121 -21.32 7.85 -19.78
C ALA A 121 -20.12 8.30 -18.93
N ALA A 122 -19.51 9.43 -19.29
CA ALA A 122 -18.34 9.96 -18.58
C ALA A 122 -18.60 10.17 -17.07
N SER A 123 -19.85 10.48 -16.68
CA SER A 123 -20.29 10.57 -15.29
C SER A 123 -20.11 9.26 -14.51
N ASP A 124 -20.42 8.14 -15.15
CA ASP A 124 -20.42 6.82 -14.51
C ASP A 124 -18.98 6.34 -14.32
N TYR A 125 -18.13 6.58 -15.32
CA TYR A 125 -16.69 6.36 -15.20
C TYR A 125 -16.07 7.21 -14.09
N LEU A 126 -16.42 8.49 -13.99
CA LEU A 126 -15.95 9.36 -12.92
C LEU A 126 -16.41 8.87 -11.53
N GLY A 127 -17.65 8.39 -11.42
CA GLY A 127 -18.17 7.78 -10.20
C GLY A 127 -17.38 6.54 -9.78
N PHE A 128 -17.14 5.62 -10.72
CA PHE A 128 -16.29 4.45 -10.51
C PHE A 128 -14.88 4.85 -10.06
N TYR A 129 -14.24 5.76 -10.79
CA TYR A 129 -12.88 6.19 -10.53
C TYR A 129 -12.76 6.85 -9.15
N GLY A 130 -13.71 7.72 -8.79
CA GLY A 130 -13.80 8.34 -7.48
C GLY A 130 -13.92 7.30 -6.36
N LEU A 131 -14.79 6.30 -6.52
CA LEU A 131 -14.96 5.22 -5.54
C LEU A 131 -13.70 4.36 -5.39
N MET A 132 -13.03 4.03 -6.50
CA MET A 132 -11.77 3.29 -6.49
C MET A 132 -10.71 4.04 -5.68
N HIS A 133 -10.53 5.34 -5.93
CA HIS A 133 -9.57 6.18 -5.20
C HIS A 133 -9.91 6.38 -3.73
N ALA A 134 -11.19 6.60 -3.42
CA ALA A 134 -11.66 6.66 -2.05
C ALA A 134 -11.35 5.35 -1.31
N THR A 135 -11.54 4.21 -1.97
CA THR A 135 -11.25 2.89 -1.39
C THR A 135 -9.76 2.71 -1.11
N PHE A 136 -8.87 3.14 -2.01
CA PHE A 136 -7.44 3.15 -1.72
C PHE A 136 -7.10 3.99 -0.49
N ALA A 137 -7.65 5.21 -0.41
CA ALA A 137 -7.40 6.11 0.71
C ALA A 137 -7.87 5.51 2.03
N VAL A 138 -9.10 4.97 2.08
CA VAL A 138 -9.66 4.30 3.27
C VAL A 138 -8.84 3.07 3.64
N SER A 139 -8.49 2.22 2.66
CA SER A 139 -7.71 1.00 2.90
C SER A 139 -6.33 1.32 3.48
N ARG A 140 -5.66 2.33 2.94
CA ARG A 140 -4.35 2.79 3.41
C ARG A 140 -4.40 3.32 4.84
N TRP A 141 -5.37 4.19 5.15
CA TRP A 141 -5.53 4.71 6.51
C TRP A 141 -5.93 3.63 7.50
N GLY A 142 -6.85 2.74 7.11
CA GLY A 142 -7.21 1.57 7.90
C GLY A 142 -5.99 0.69 8.21
N ALA A 143 -5.13 0.46 7.22
CA ALA A 143 -3.90 -0.30 7.40
C ALA A 143 -2.95 0.34 8.42
N ILE A 144 -2.71 1.65 8.30
CA ILE A 144 -1.86 2.40 9.22
C ILE A 144 -2.41 2.32 10.65
N ILE A 145 -3.72 2.52 10.83
CA ILE A 145 -4.38 2.47 12.14
C ILE A 145 -4.25 1.08 12.77
N ILE A 146 -4.53 0.02 12.00
CA ILE A 146 -4.42 -1.37 12.47
C ILE A 146 -2.99 -1.68 12.91
N VAL A 147 -2.00 -1.33 12.09
CA VAL A 147 -0.59 -1.53 12.42
C VAL A 147 -0.21 -0.74 13.67
N ALA A 148 -0.59 0.53 13.77
CA ALA A 148 -0.33 1.35 14.96
C ALA A 148 -0.92 0.72 16.23
N PHE A 149 -2.18 0.27 16.19
CA PHE A 149 -2.84 -0.37 17.32
C PHE A 149 -2.12 -1.66 17.76
N ILE A 150 -1.73 -2.49 16.80
CA ILE A 150 -0.97 -3.73 17.06
C ILE A 150 0.35 -3.42 17.79
N TYR A 151 1.11 -2.42 17.32
CA TYR A 151 2.38 -2.05 17.92
C TYR A 151 2.24 -1.39 19.30
N LEU A 152 1.20 -0.56 19.51
CA LEU A 152 0.89 0.02 20.82
C LEU A 152 0.55 -1.08 21.84
N LYS A 153 -0.26 -2.06 21.46
CA LYS A 153 -0.57 -3.23 22.30
C LYS A 153 0.68 -4.04 22.64
N LYS A 154 1.56 -4.25 21.66
CA LYS A 154 2.85 -4.94 21.87
C LYS A 154 3.73 -4.17 22.85
N TYR A 155 3.86 -2.85 22.69
CA TYR A 155 4.63 -1.99 23.59
C TYR A 155 4.13 -2.08 25.05
N GLN A 156 2.82 -1.99 25.26
CA GLN A 156 2.22 -2.15 26.59
C GLN A 156 2.52 -3.52 27.22
N SER A 157 2.44 -4.60 26.43
CA SER A 157 2.74 -5.96 26.90
C SER A 157 4.20 -6.15 27.34
N LEU A 158 5.14 -5.45 26.69
CA LEU A 158 6.56 -5.48 27.06
C LEU A 158 6.82 -4.71 28.36
N LYS A 159 6.17 -3.55 28.55
CA LYS A 159 6.25 -2.75 29.78
C LYS A 159 5.68 -3.46 31.01
N LEU A 160 4.70 -4.34 30.82
CA LEU A 160 4.13 -5.17 31.90
C LEU A 160 5.02 -6.34 32.30
N LYS A 161 5.88 -6.85 31.39
CA LYS A 161 6.83 -7.94 31.69
C LYS A 161 8.13 -7.46 32.35
N SER A 162 8.43 -6.17 32.27
CA SER A 162 9.63 -5.56 32.85
C SER A 162 9.41 -5.00 34.26
N LYS A 163 8.23 -5.24 34.85
CA LYS A 163 7.86 -4.90 36.23
C LYS A 163 7.65 -6.20 37.00
#